data_AF-A0A133SHQ6-F1
#
_entry.id   AF-A0A133SHQ6-F1
#
_cell.length_a   1.000
_cell.length_b   1.000
_cell.length_c   1.000
_cell.angle_alpha   90.00
_cell.angle_beta   90.00
_cell.angle_gamma   90.00
#
_symmetry.space_group_name_H-M   'P 1'
#
loop_
_entity.id
_entity.type
_entity.pdbx_description
1 polymer ?
#
loop_
_entity_poly.entity_id
_entity_poly.type
_entity_poly.pdbx_seq_one_letter_code
_entity_poly.pdbx_strand_id
1 'polypeptide(L)'
;MYFWNTIMMKTGDDMKYYSRLKTLRLEARLSQADVAKILKCSQVGYGMYELGKRKIPVEKLIQLAKLYHTSLDYIAGLTDERTPRPNLKSEEEVQVL
;
A
#
# COMPACT_ATOMS: atom_id res chain seq x y z
N MET A 1 -21.96 13.40 -28.93
CA MET A 1 -20.85 12.67 -29.58
C MET A 1 -19.55 13.13 -28.93
N TYR A 2 -18.85 12.17 -28.33
CA TYR A 2 -17.71 12.23 -27.41
C TYR A 2 -16.68 13.36 -27.58
N PHE A 3 -16.90 14.51 -26.93
CA PHE A 3 -15.86 15.53 -26.69
C PHE A 3 -15.10 15.30 -25.37
N TRP A 4 -15.28 14.12 -24.75
CA TRP A 4 -14.64 13.72 -23.50
C TRP A 4 -13.45 12.77 -23.70
N ASN A 5 -13.15 12.35 -24.93
CA ASN A 5 -12.12 11.34 -25.21
C ASN A 5 -10.68 11.88 -25.32
N THR A 6 -10.43 13.17 -25.09
CA THR A 6 -9.08 13.77 -25.29
C THR A 6 -8.33 14.10 -24.00
N ILE A 7 -8.96 14.01 -22.80
CA ILE A 7 -8.33 14.48 -21.55
C ILE A 7 -8.15 13.38 -20.47
N MET A 8 -8.77 12.21 -20.59
CA MET A 8 -8.72 11.16 -19.55
C MET A 8 -7.78 9.99 -19.90
N MET A 9 -6.53 10.30 -20.26
CA MET A 9 -5.39 9.37 -20.11
C MET A 9 -4.39 9.94 -19.10
N LYS A 10 -4.85 10.30 -17.90
CA LYS A 10 -3.95 10.50 -16.78
C LYS A 10 -3.48 9.12 -16.29
N THR A 11 -2.33 8.73 -16.84
CA THR A 11 -1.22 8.04 -16.14
C THR A 11 -1.55 6.70 -15.47
N GLY A 12 -1.13 5.61 -16.12
CA GLY A 12 -1.15 4.25 -15.57
C GLY A 12 -0.35 4.04 -14.28
N ASP A 13 0.46 5.02 -13.86
CA ASP A 13 1.23 5.00 -12.62
C ASP A 13 0.41 5.35 -11.36
N ASP A 14 -0.54 6.30 -11.45
CA ASP A 14 -1.37 6.70 -10.29
C ASP A 14 -2.31 5.58 -9.84
N MET A 15 -2.65 4.68 -10.76
CA MET A 15 -3.50 3.51 -10.51
C MET A 15 -2.72 2.37 -9.81
N LYS A 16 -1.38 2.41 -9.84
CA LYS A 16 -0.51 1.29 -9.45
C LYS A 16 -0.39 1.11 -7.93
N TYR A 17 -0.52 2.16 -7.10
CA TYR A 17 -0.35 2.02 -5.64
C TYR A 17 -1.65 1.76 -4.86
N TYR A 18 -2.77 2.39 -5.22
CA TYR A 18 -4.05 2.11 -4.58
C TYR A 18 -4.53 0.67 -4.82
N SER A 19 -4.19 0.11 -5.99
CA SER A 19 -4.41 -1.31 -6.30
C SER A 19 -3.59 -2.25 -5.41
N ARG A 20 -2.38 -1.88 -4.98
CA ARG A 20 -1.54 -2.69 -4.08
C ARG A 20 -2.18 -2.89 -2.71
N LEU A 21 -2.87 -1.89 -2.16
CA LEU A 21 -3.60 -2.03 -0.89
C LEU A 21 -4.66 -3.14 -0.97
N LYS A 22 -5.45 -3.13 -2.05
CA LYS A 22 -6.47 -4.14 -2.29
C LYS A 22 -5.85 -5.52 -2.52
N THR A 23 -4.78 -5.60 -3.30
CA THR A 23 -4.07 -6.86 -3.58
C THR A 23 -3.52 -7.49 -2.29
N LEU A 24 -2.76 -6.72 -1.49
CA LEU A 24 -2.19 -7.20 -0.23
C LEU A 24 -3.27 -7.67 0.75
N ARG A 25 -4.38 -6.93 0.84
CA ARG A 25 -5.53 -7.33 1.66
C ARG A 25 -6.12 -8.67 1.21
N LEU A 26 -6.33 -8.85 -0.09
CA LEU A 26 -6.92 -10.08 -0.64
C LEU A 26 -5.99 -11.29 -0.44
N GLU A 27 -4.68 -11.11 -0.63
CA GLU A 27 -3.67 -12.14 -0.35
C GLU A 27 -3.65 -12.54 1.12
N ALA A 28 -3.82 -11.58 2.02
CA ALA A 28 -3.98 -11.82 3.46
C ALA A 28 -5.35 -12.42 3.85
N ARG A 29 -6.26 -12.64 2.88
CA ARG A 29 -7.63 -13.13 3.09
C ARG A 29 -8.45 -12.29 4.07
N LEU A 30 -8.22 -10.97 4.09
CA LEU A 30 -8.92 -10.04 4.99
C LEU A 30 -10.04 -9.29 4.25
N SER A 31 -11.16 -9.04 4.95
CA SER A 31 -12.17 -8.12 4.47
C SER A 31 -11.74 -6.66 4.68
N GLN A 32 -12.39 -5.72 4.01
CA GLN A 32 -12.17 -4.28 4.27
C GLN A 32 -12.50 -3.90 5.72
N ALA A 33 -13.45 -4.59 6.35
CA ALA A 33 -13.82 -4.37 7.74
C ALA A 33 -12.71 -4.84 8.70
N ASP A 34 -12.02 -5.94 8.39
CA ASP A 34 -10.94 -6.46 9.22
C ASP A 34 -9.74 -5.51 9.23
N VAL A 35 -9.33 -5.05 8.04
CA VAL A 35 -8.23 -4.07 7.94
C VAL A 35 -8.62 -2.73 8.58
N ALA A 36 -9.87 -2.30 8.43
CA ALA A 36 -10.35 -1.08 9.09
C ALA A 36 -10.30 -1.17 10.62
N LYS A 37 -10.62 -2.34 11.21
CA LYS A 37 -10.46 -2.59 12.65
C LYS A 37 -9.00 -2.48 13.09
N ILE A 38 -8.08 -3.12 12.35
CA ILE A 38 -6.63 -3.05 12.62
C ILE A 38 -6.15 -1.60 12.57
N LEU A 39 -6.57 -0.88 11.53
CA LEU A 39 -6.22 0.52 11.32
C LEU A 39 -7.03 1.50 12.16
N LYS A 40 -7.95 1.06 13.03
CA LYS A 40 -8.80 1.93 13.84
C LYS A 40 -9.46 3.05 13.01
N CYS A 41 -10.07 2.69 11.88
CA CYS A 41 -10.86 3.58 11.03
C CYS A 41 -12.18 2.93 10.62
N SER A 42 -13.03 3.67 9.89
CA SER A 42 -14.27 3.10 9.34
C SER A 42 -13.98 2.22 8.12
N GLN A 43 -14.79 1.19 7.91
CA GLN A 43 -14.70 0.32 6.72
C GLN A 43 -14.84 1.11 5.41
N VAL A 44 -15.76 2.08 5.37
CA VAL A 44 -15.90 3.03 4.25
C VAL A 44 -14.62 3.85 4.06
N GLY A 45 -14.02 4.35 5.15
CA GLY A 45 -12.78 5.12 5.10
C GLY A 45 -11.61 4.30 4.54
N TYR A 46 -11.48 3.04 4.94
CA TYR A 46 -10.51 2.13 4.36
C TYR A 46 -10.79 1.84 2.88
N GLY A 47 -12.04 1.61 2.50
CA GLY A 47 -12.44 1.45 1.10
C GLY A 47 -12.09 2.66 0.23
N MET A 48 -12.22 3.87 0.76
CA MET A 48 -11.80 5.10 0.06
C MET A 48 -10.28 5.17 -0.15
N TYR A 49 -9.47 4.54 0.71
CA TYR A 49 -8.03 4.38 0.49
C TYR A 49 -7.77 3.43 -0.68
N GLU A 50 -8.42 2.27 -0.73
CA GLU A 50 -8.25 1.31 -1.85
C GLU A 50 -8.72 1.87 -3.21
N LEU A 51 -9.70 2.77 -3.20
CA LEU A 51 -10.21 3.43 -4.40
C LEU A 51 -9.43 4.68 -4.81
N GLY A 52 -8.44 5.09 -4.00
CA GLY A 52 -7.71 6.35 -4.21
C GLY A 52 -8.53 7.62 -4.10
N LYS A 53 -9.72 7.53 -3.49
CA LYS A 53 -10.60 8.68 -3.25
C LYS A 53 -10.22 9.47 -2.00
N ARG A 54 -9.41 8.87 -1.12
CA ARG A 54 -8.88 9.51 0.08
C ARG A 54 -7.39 9.18 0.23
N LYS A 55 -6.59 10.20 0.53
CA LYS A 55 -5.18 10.00 0.89
C LYS A 55 -5.09 9.23 2.20
N ILE A 56 -4.26 8.20 2.23
CA ILE A 56 -3.99 7.41 3.42
C ILE A 56 -2.90 8.11 4.27
N PRO A 57 -3.10 8.29 5.59
CA PRO A 57 -2.06 8.83 6.46
C PRO A 57 -0.84 7.92 6.55
N VAL A 58 0.35 8.51 6.76
CA VAL A 58 1.63 7.79 6.81
C VAL A 58 1.64 6.75 7.94
N GLU A 59 1.01 7.05 9.08
CA GLU A 59 0.92 6.13 10.22
C GLU A 59 0.14 4.85 9.88
N LYS A 60 -0.83 4.94 8.95
CA LYS A 60 -1.59 3.78 8.47
C LYS A 60 -0.79 3.01 7.44
N LEU A 61 -0.04 3.68 6.56
CA LEU A 61 0.89 3.02 5.64
C LEU A 61 1.94 2.19 6.40
N ILE A 62 2.51 2.74 7.48
CA ILE A 62 3.47 2.01 8.34
C ILE A 62 2.82 0.77 8.96
N GLN A 63 1.57 0.87 9.41
CA GLN A 63 0.84 -0.28 9.96
C GLN A 63 0.60 -1.36 8.90
N LEU A 64 0.24 -0.97 7.68
CA LEU A 64 0.03 -1.90 6.57
C LEU A 64 1.34 -2.57 6.12
N ALA A 65 2.44 -1.83 6.09
CA ALA A 65 3.77 -2.38 5.80
C ALA A 65 4.14 -3.50 6.78
N LYS A 66 3.89 -3.27 8.07
CA LYS A 66 4.08 -4.28 9.13
C LYS A 66 3.11 -5.46 9.00
N LEU A 67 1.83 -5.18 8.78
CA LEU A 67 0.78 -6.20 8.65
C LEU A 67 1.06 -7.18 7.50
N TYR A 68 1.53 -6.65 6.36
CA TYR A 68 1.75 -7.44 5.15
C TYR A 68 3.20 -7.85 4.93
N HIS A 69 4.07 -7.61 5.91
CA HIS A 69 5.51 -7.92 5.85
C HIS A 69 6.16 -7.39 4.55
N THR A 70 5.86 -6.14 4.20
CA THR A 70 6.33 -5.49 2.98
C THR A 70 6.92 -4.11 3.26
N SER A 71 7.59 -3.51 2.28
CA SER A 71 8.18 -2.18 2.40
C SER A 71 7.15 -1.06 2.12
N LEU A 72 7.41 0.14 2.66
CA LEU A 72 6.67 1.35 2.27
C LEU A 72 6.87 1.69 0.80
N ASP A 73 8.09 1.49 0.27
CA ASP A 73 8.43 1.68 -1.13
C ASP A 73 7.52 0.81 -2.03
N TYR A 74 7.25 -0.43 -1.62
CA TYR A 74 6.30 -1.31 -2.29
C TYR A 74 4.86 -0.80 -2.13
N ILE A 75 4.41 -0.38 -0.96
CA ILE A 75 3.03 0.12 -0.86
C ILE A 75 2.83 1.40 -1.69
N ALA A 76 3.84 2.28 -1.74
CA ALA A 76 3.78 3.58 -2.38
C ALA A 76 4.00 3.57 -3.91
N GLY A 77 4.35 2.43 -4.51
CA GLY A 77 4.59 2.36 -5.96
C GLY A 77 6.04 2.61 -6.40
N LEU A 78 6.97 2.84 -5.47
CA LEU A 78 8.36 3.24 -5.77
C LEU A 78 9.25 2.08 -6.22
N THR A 79 8.86 0.84 -5.89
CA THR A 79 9.53 -0.39 -6.34
C THR A 79 8.51 -1.50 -6.54
N ASP A 80 8.81 -2.49 -7.38
CA ASP A 80 8.05 -3.75 -7.47
C ASP A 80 8.59 -4.82 -6.50
N GLU A 81 9.71 -4.55 -5.81
CA GLU A 81 10.29 -5.41 -4.76
C GLU A 81 9.49 -5.33 -3.46
N ARG A 82 8.92 -6.46 -3.02
CA ARG A 82 8.07 -6.51 -1.81
C ARG A 82 8.85 -6.45 -0.51
N THR A 83 10.01 -7.08 -0.48
CA THR A 83 10.78 -7.28 0.75
C THR A 83 11.37 -5.96 1.22
N PRO A 84 11.24 -5.62 2.50
CA PRO A 84 12.07 -4.56 3.09
C PRO A 84 13.54 -4.87 2.81
N ARG A 85 14.30 -3.87 2.38
CA ARG A 85 15.75 -4.03 2.29
C ARG A 85 16.29 -4.43 3.66
N PRO A 86 17.22 -5.41 3.73
CA PRO A 86 17.86 -5.75 5.00
C PRO A 86 18.47 -4.48 5.59
N ASN A 87 18.35 -4.33 6.90
CA ASN A 87 18.95 -3.18 7.57
C ASN A 87 20.46 -3.33 7.46
N LEU A 88 21.15 -2.37 6.84
CA LEU A 88 22.61 -2.42 6.68
C LEU A 88 23.33 -2.59 8.04
N LYS A 89 22.69 -2.16 9.14
CA LYS A 89 23.21 -2.37 10.50
C LYS A 89 23.20 -3.82 10.99
N SER A 90 22.30 -4.66 10.49
CA SER A 90 22.23 -6.07 10.94
C SER A 90 23.29 -6.95 10.29
N GLU A 91 23.90 -6.54 9.18
CA GLU A 91 24.97 -7.29 8.52
C GLU A 91 26.32 -7.12 9.24
N GLU A 92 26.57 -5.93 9.81
CA GLU A 92 27.77 -5.67 10.62
C GLU A 92 27.75 -6.44 11.96
N GLU A 93 26.58 -6.65 12.58
CA GLU A 93 26.48 -7.41 13.83
C GLU A 93 26.66 -8.93 13.63
N VAL A 94 26.36 -9.46 12.44
CA VAL A 94 26.48 -10.90 12.13
C VAL A 94 27.92 -11.29 11.76
N GLN A 95 28.74 -10.37 11.25
CA GLN A 95 30.17 -10.62 10.98
C GLN A 95 31.08 -10.50 12.21
N VAL A 96 30.56 -10.03 13.34
CA VAL A 96 31.31 -9.85 14.59
C VAL A 96 31.09 -11.01 15.59
N LEU A 97 30.31 -12.03 15.20
CA LEU A 97 30.15 -13.32 15.90
C LEU A 97 30.85 -14.44 15.15
#